data_AF-A0A5C6AGW4-F1
#
_entry.id   AF-A0A5C6AGW4-F1
#
_cell.length_a   1.000
_cell.length_b   1.000
_cell.length_c   1.000
_cell.angle_alpha   90.00
_cell.angle_beta   90.00
_cell.angle_gamma   90.00
#
_symmetry.space_group_name_H-M   'P 1'
#
loop_
_entity.id
_entity.type
_entity.pdbx_description
1 polymer ?
#
loop_
_entity_poly.entity_id
_entity_poly.type
_entity_poly.pdbx_seq_one_letter_code
_entity_poly.pdbx_strand_id
1 'polypeptide(L)'
;MIIIFGTRPYFGSARVVQHGFCAHCDQFTKLKSSSPLMFFHLYYLPVIPTRGRRRHHKACSKCNVYQEFEVENYEQVTQSMKDHAADAVVALQSGEEQFVIEGDETGEPTDCVAFLHGAFDWLYAAGENEYCEGLLSQLRDPRAKYASHVLTAAMETMRGRTDAAIESLSAAAASKTDVAYPHQQRAHLLVVRKRRAEAIEAYKAALAQATTPQERLPILLQMVPEQMTAKQFAEAAASYDEIVSLSPELAHDKAIAKSMKKAKKKAGLA
;
A
#
# COMPACT_ATOMS: atom_id res chain seq x y z
N MET A 1 20.81 -25.20 31.79
CA MET A 1 21.01 -25.45 30.34
C MET A 1 19.75 -25.00 29.62
N ILE A 2 19.83 -24.00 28.75
CA ILE A 2 18.67 -23.49 28.01
C ILE A 2 18.65 -24.20 26.65
N ILE A 3 17.62 -25.02 26.42
CA ILE A 3 17.36 -25.63 25.11
C ILE A 3 16.48 -24.67 24.32
N ILE A 4 16.96 -24.23 23.15
CA ILE A 4 16.17 -23.42 22.22
C ILE A 4 15.55 -24.36 21.20
N PHE A 5 14.23 -24.34 21.06
CA PHE A 5 13.52 -25.15 20.08
C PHE A 5 12.31 -24.38 19.53
N GLY A 6 11.85 -24.76 18.34
CA GLY A 6 10.70 -24.14 17.69
C GLY A 6 10.61 -24.49 16.21
N THR A 7 9.65 -23.89 15.51
CA THR A 7 9.49 -24.08 14.07
C THR A 7 10.06 -22.88 13.32
N ARG A 8 10.89 -23.11 12.29
CA ARG A 8 11.40 -22.04 11.41
C ARG A 8 11.38 -22.44 9.93
N PRO A 9 11.30 -21.45 9.03
CA PRO A 9 11.49 -21.65 7.61
C PRO A 9 12.97 -21.90 7.28
N TYR A 10 13.23 -22.95 6.50
CA TYR A 10 14.54 -23.26 5.92
C TYR A 10 14.42 -23.46 4.41
N PHE A 11 15.55 -23.35 3.70
CA PHE A 11 15.67 -23.64 2.27
C PHE A 11 14.70 -22.86 1.36
N GLY A 12 14.25 -21.68 1.80
CA GLY A 12 13.46 -20.76 0.98
C GLY A 12 14.36 -19.87 0.14
N SER A 13 14.39 -20.06 -1.18
CA SER A 13 14.89 -19.04 -2.09
C SER A 13 13.83 -17.95 -2.27
N ALA A 14 14.23 -16.68 -2.18
CA ALA A 14 13.35 -15.58 -2.53
C ALA A 14 12.93 -15.73 -3.99
N ARG A 15 11.64 -15.86 -4.25
CA ARG A 15 11.11 -15.96 -5.62
C ARG A 15 10.91 -14.57 -6.21
N VAL A 16 10.46 -13.62 -5.40
CA VAL A 16 10.22 -12.24 -5.83
C VAL A 16 10.68 -11.28 -4.75
N VAL A 17 11.26 -10.17 -5.20
CA VAL A 17 11.51 -8.99 -4.37
C VAL A 17 10.79 -7.81 -4.99
N GLN A 18 9.97 -7.13 -4.19
CA GLN A 18 9.32 -5.87 -4.57
C GLN A 18 9.61 -4.79 -3.53
N HIS A 19 9.32 -3.54 -3.86
CA HIS A 19 9.33 -2.43 -2.92
C HIS A 19 7.90 -1.97 -2.64
N GLY A 20 7.66 -1.47 -1.44
CA GLY A 20 6.34 -0.98 -1.07
C GLY A 20 6.24 -0.70 0.42
N PHE A 21 5.08 -0.21 0.85
CA PHE A 21 4.77 0.00 2.25
C PHE A 21 4.39 -1.33 2.91
N CYS A 22 4.94 -1.57 4.10
CA CYS A 22 4.58 -2.74 4.89
C CYS A 22 3.27 -2.49 5.64
N ALA A 23 2.26 -3.34 5.45
CA ALA A 23 0.97 -3.22 6.14
C ALA A 23 1.06 -3.29 7.69
N HIS A 24 2.17 -3.80 8.24
CA HIS A 24 2.37 -3.87 9.69
C HIS A 24 3.10 -2.65 10.27
N CYS A 25 4.19 -2.21 9.64
CA CYS A 25 5.05 -1.15 10.21
C CYS A 25 5.07 0.16 9.41
N ASP A 26 4.33 0.20 8.31
CA ASP A 26 4.20 1.34 7.39
C ASP A 26 5.53 1.88 6.83
N GLN A 27 6.60 1.09 6.95
CA GLN A 27 7.89 1.45 6.39
C GLN A 27 7.94 1.07 4.91
N PHE A 28 8.34 2.03 4.07
CA PHE A 28 8.68 1.75 2.67
C PHE A 28 9.97 0.93 2.60
N THR A 29 9.87 -0.30 2.12
CA THR A 29 11.02 -1.20 2.15
C THR A 29 10.92 -2.34 1.13
N LYS A 30 11.95 -3.19 1.09
CA LYS A 30 11.93 -4.43 0.32
C LYS A 30 11.01 -5.44 0.99
N LEU A 31 10.08 -5.98 0.22
CA LEU A 31 9.17 -7.06 0.57
C LEU A 31 9.59 -8.30 -0.22
N LYS A 32 9.79 -9.42 0.47
CA LYS A 32 10.30 -10.66 -0.13
C LYS A 32 9.24 -11.75 -0.07
N SER A 33 8.93 -12.34 -1.22
CA SER A 33 8.04 -13.51 -1.29
C SER A 33 8.87 -14.76 -1.55
N SER A 34 8.58 -15.84 -0.81
CA SER A 34 9.35 -17.08 -0.87
C SER A 34 8.51 -18.31 -0.54
N SER A 35 9.05 -19.50 -0.83
CA SER A 35 8.39 -20.79 -0.56
C SER A 35 9.26 -21.72 0.29
N PRO A 36 9.54 -21.35 1.55
CA PRO A 36 10.38 -22.17 2.42
C PRO A 36 9.71 -23.48 2.81
N LEU A 37 10.53 -24.43 3.26
CA LEU A 37 10.10 -25.61 3.99
C LEU A 37 10.13 -25.31 5.48
N MET A 38 9.14 -25.79 6.23
CA MET A 38 9.06 -25.56 7.67
C MET A 38 9.68 -26.73 8.43
N PHE A 39 10.61 -26.43 9.33
CA PHE A 39 11.28 -27.43 10.15
C PHE A 39 11.12 -27.11 11.63
N PHE A 40 10.91 -28.16 12.43
CA PHE A 40 11.28 -28.15 13.83
C PHE A 40 12.81 -28.04 13.91
N HIS A 41 13.30 -27.02 14.60
CA HIS A 41 14.70 -26.86 14.89
C HIS A 41 14.98 -27.16 16.37
N LEU A 42 16.17 -27.69 16.61
CA LEU A 42 16.81 -27.70 17.91
C LEU A 42 18.05 -26.82 17.80
N TYR A 43 18.10 -25.75 18.58
CA TYR A 43 19.01 -24.63 18.39
C TYR A 43 18.91 -24.06 16.97
N TYR A 44 19.95 -24.22 16.14
CA TYR A 44 20.00 -23.74 14.76
C TYR A 44 19.90 -24.87 13.74
N LEU A 45 19.81 -26.13 14.19
CA LEU A 45 19.80 -27.30 13.34
C LEU A 45 18.35 -27.65 12.96
N PRO A 46 17.98 -27.67 11.66
CA PRO A 46 16.69 -28.19 11.23
C PRO A 46 16.69 -29.71 11.43
N VAL A 47 15.80 -30.22 12.29
CA VAL A 47 15.79 -31.64 12.68
C VAL A 47 14.71 -32.40 11.92
N ILE A 48 13.47 -31.92 11.97
CA ILE A 48 12.31 -32.63 11.41
C ILE A 48 11.47 -31.66 10.58
N PRO A 49 11.16 -31.96 9.30
CA PRO A 49 10.19 -31.17 8.55
C PRO A 49 8.82 -31.30 9.23
N THR A 50 8.25 -30.19 9.68
CA THR A 50 7.00 -30.19 10.45
C THR A 50 5.77 -29.97 9.59
N ARG A 51 5.94 -29.31 8.45
CA ARG A 51 4.88 -29.02 7.47
C ARG A 51 5.46 -29.08 6.07
N GLY A 52 4.59 -29.21 5.07
CA GLY A 52 4.93 -29.04 3.66
C GLY A 52 5.48 -27.64 3.36
N ARG A 53 5.73 -27.35 2.08
CA ARG A 53 6.12 -26.00 1.67
C ARG A 53 5.01 -25.02 2.04
N ARG A 54 5.40 -23.84 2.54
CA ARG A 54 4.49 -22.73 2.82
C ARG A 54 4.85 -21.57 1.93
N ARG A 55 3.88 -20.72 1.60
CA ARG A 55 4.10 -19.48 0.88
C ARG A 55 4.21 -18.35 1.87
N HIS A 56 5.38 -17.74 1.95
CA HIS A 56 5.58 -16.48 2.66
C HIS A 56 5.37 -15.35 1.66
N HIS A 57 4.32 -14.57 1.85
CA HIS A 57 3.94 -13.47 0.98
C HIS A 57 4.35 -12.14 1.63
N LYS A 58 5.10 -11.32 0.87
CA LYS A 58 5.49 -9.94 1.23
C LYS A 58 6.18 -9.81 2.59
N ALA A 59 7.21 -10.63 2.85
CA ALA A 59 8.01 -10.51 4.07
C ALA A 59 8.78 -9.19 4.14
N CYS A 60 8.46 -8.38 5.15
CA CYS A 60 9.03 -7.06 5.32
C CYS A 60 10.48 -7.11 5.79
N SER A 61 11.39 -6.46 5.06
CA SER A 61 12.81 -6.44 5.47
C SER A 61 13.13 -5.58 6.71
N LYS A 62 12.14 -4.87 7.27
CA LYS A 62 12.29 -4.06 8.50
C LYS A 62 11.74 -4.75 9.74
N CYS A 63 10.49 -5.22 9.71
CA CYS A 63 9.86 -5.87 10.87
C CYS A 63 9.81 -7.40 10.76
N ASN A 64 10.19 -7.98 9.61
CA ASN A 64 10.15 -9.42 9.34
C ASN A 64 8.77 -10.08 9.47
N VAL A 65 7.70 -9.28 9.44
CA VAL A 65 6.31 -9.75 9.38
C VAL A 65 5.96 -10.10 7.93
N TYR A 66 5.23 -11.19 7.74
CA TYR A 66 4.76 -11.72 6.46
C TYR A 66 3.41 -12.39 6.62
N GLN A 67 2.69 -12.56 5.52
CA GLN A 67 1.52 -13.44 5.45
C GLN A 67 1.95 -14.85 5.05
N GLU A 68 1.32 -15.87 5.62
CA GLU A 68 1.64 -17.27 5.34
C GLU A 68 0.44 -18.01 4.75
N PHE A 69 0.65 -18.74 3.67
CA PHE A 69 -0.39 -19.52 2.98
C PHE A 69 0.06 -20.96 2.72
N GLU A 70 -0.93 -21.85 2.60
CA GLU A 70 -0.75 -23.15 1.94
C GLU A 70 -0.52 -22.95 0.44
N VAL A 71 0.26 -23.84 -0.18
CA VAL A 71 0.66 -23.65 -1.59
C VAL A 71 -0.55 -23.74 -2.50
N GLU A 72 -1.43 -24.71 -2.25
CA GLU A 72 -2.65 -24.96 -3.01
C GLU A 72 -3.61 -23.77 -2.91
N ASN A 73 -3.87 -23.29 -1.69
CA ASN A 73 -4.72 -22.12 -1.46
C ASN A 73 -4.12 -20.86 -2.10
N TYR A 74 -2.79 -20.70 -2.07
CA TYR A 74 -2.11 -19.57 -2.69
C TYR A 74 -2.29 -19.54 -4.21
N GLU A 75 -2.19 -20.70 -4.86
CA GLU A 75 -2.37 -20.83 -6.30
C GLU A 75 -3.82 -20.57 -6.72
N GLN A 76 -4.80 -21.06 -5.94
CA GLN A 76 -6.21 -20.77 -6.16
C GLN A 76 -6.53 -19.27 -6.05
N VAL A 77 -6.06 -18.60 -4.98
CA VAL A 77 -6.25 -17.15 -4.81
C VAL A 77 -5.54 -16.39 -5.93
N THR A 78 -4.36 -16.82 -6.36
CA THR A 78 -3.64 -16.18 -7.46
C THR A 78 -4.41 -16.31 -8.77
N GLN A 79 -5.02 -17.47 -9.04
CA GLN A 79 -5.82 -17.66 -10.24
C GLN A 79 -7.10 -16.81 -10.21
N SER A 80 -7.86 -16.84 -9.11
CA SER A 80 -9.04 -15.98 -8.94
C SER A 80 -8.70 -14.50 -9.10
N MET A 81 -7.54 -14.06 -8.58
CA MET A 81 -7.07 -12.68 -8.75
C MET A 81 -6.79 -12.33 -10.21
N LYS A 82 -6.28 -13.28 -11.02
CA LYS A 82 -6.09 -13.08 -12.46
C LYS A 82 -7.42 -12.92 -13.17
N ASP A 83 -8.35 -13.83 -12.90
CA ASP A 83 -9.66 -13.86 -13.57
C ASP A 83 -10.42 -12.54 -13.31
N HIS A 84 -10.55 -12.14 -12.05
CA HIS A 84 -11.22 -10.88 -11.69
C HIS A 84 -10.46 -9.62 -12.15
N ALA A 85 -9.13 -9.67 -12.25
CA ALA A 85 -8.37 -8.56 -12.81
C ALA A 85 -8.60 -8.42 -14.32
N ALA A 86 -8.81 -9.52 -15.04
CA ALA A 86 -9.21 -9.46 -16.44
C ALA A 86 -10.60 -8.83 -16.58
N ASP A 87 -11.56 -9.20 -15.73
CA ASP A 87 -12.91 -8.63 -15.74
C ASP A 87 -12.89 -7.12 -15.47
N ALA A 88 -12.12 -6.67 -14.47
CA ALA A 88 -11.95 -5.24 -14.18
C ALA A 88 -11.32 -4.46 -15.35
N VAL A 89 -10.39 -5.07 -16.10
CA VAL A 89 -9.82 -4.46 -17.31
C VAL A 89 -10.88 -4.34 -18.41
N VAL A 90 -11.72 -5.37 -18.62
CA VAL A 90 -12.82 -5.34 -19.59
C VAL A 90 -13.85 -4.26 -19.25
N ALA A 91 -14.21 -4.13 -17.96
CA ALA A 91 -15.11 -3.08 -17.48
C ALA A 91 -14.54 -1.68 -17.79
N LEU A 92 -13.27 -1.44 -17.46
CA LEU A 92 -12.60 -0.16 -17.75
C LEU A 92 -12.51 0.15 -19.25
N GLN A 93 -12.26 -0.85 -20.08
CA GLN A 93 -12.27 -0.70 -21.55
C GLN A 93 -13.66 -0.34 -22.08
N SER A 94 -14.71 -0.82 -21.42
CA SER A 94 -16.10 -0.49 -21.74
C SER A 94 -16.51 0.90 -21.22
N GLY A 95 -15.68 1.53 -20.38
CA GLY A 95 -15.93 2.83 -19.76
C GLY A 95 -16.63 2.74 -18.40
N GLU A 96 -16.71 1.56 -17.82
CA GLU A 96 -17.25 1.33 -16.48
C GLU A 96 -16.17 1.56 -15.43
N GLU A 97 -16.52 2.18 -14.30
CA GLU A 97 -15.60 2.40 -13.18
C GLU A 97 -15.71 1.31 -12.10
N GLN A 98 -16.76 0.49 -12.17
CA GLN A 98 -17.06 -0.58 -11.23
C GLN A 98 -17.41 -1.86 -11.97
N PHE A 99 -17.16 -3.00 -11.33
CA PHE A 99 -17.54 -4.33 -11.81
C PHE A 99 -18.04 -5.18 -10.64
N VAL A 100 -18.75 -6.27 -10.93
CA VAL A 100 -19.19 -7.22 -9.91
C VAL A 100 -18.33 -8.46 -10.02
N ILE A 101 -17.78 -8.89 -8.90
CA ILE A 101 -16.96 -10.11 -8.81
C ILE A 101 -17.91 -11.32 -8.88
N GLU A 102 -17.78 -12.14 -9.92
CA GLU A 102 -18.57 -13.37 -10.02
C GLU A 102 -18.28 -14.31 -8.83
N GLY A 103 -19.34 -14.74 -8.14
CA GLY A 103 -19.23 -15.61 -6.96
C GLY A 103 -19.15 -14.86 -5.63
N ASP A 104 -19.13 -13.53 -5.62
CA ASP A 104 -19.34 -12.74 -4.41
C ASP A 104 -20.83 -12.77 -4.02
N GLU A 105 -21.14 -13.37 -2.86
CA GLU A 105 -22.50 -13.50 -2.33
C GLU A 105 -23.17 -12.13 -2.07
N THR A 106 -22.37 -11.07 -1.89
CA THR A 106 -22.88 -9.72 -1.67
C THR A 106 -23.36 -9.07 -2.97
N GLY A 107 -22.75 -9.42 -4.11
CA GLY A 107 -22.98 -8.78 -5.39
C GLY A 107 -22.67 -7.28 -5.41
N GLU A 108 -21.87 -6.77 -4.45
CA GLU A 108 -21.59 -5.34 -4.34
C GLU A 108 -20.65 -4.87 -5.47
N PRO A 109 -20.97 -3.73 -6.13
CA PRO A 109 -20.08 -3.14 -7.12
C PRO A 109 -18.72 -2.79 -6.52
N THR A 110 -17.66 -3.28 -7.14
CA THR A 110 -16.28 -3.05 -6.73
C THR A 110 -15.61 -2.04 -7.66
N ASP A 111 -14.92 -1.03 -7.12
CA ASP A 111 -14.14 -0.07 -7.90
C ASP A 111 -13.00 -0.78 -8.65
N CYS A 112 -12.97 -0.63 -9.98
CA CYS A 112 -12.03 -1.35 -10.84
C CYS A 112 -10.57 -0.97 -10.53
N VAL A 113 -10.29 0.31 -10.26
CA VAL A 113 -8.92 0.80 -10.08
C VAL A 113 -8.38 0.37 -8.72
N ALA A 114 -9.18 0.46 -7.67
CA ALA A 114 -8.85 -0.01 -6.33
C ALA A 114 -8.60 -1.53 -6.33
N PHE A 115 -9.49 -2.29 -6.98
CA PHE A 115 -9.30 -3.74 -7.12
C PHE A 115 -8.02 -4.06 -7.87
N LEU A 116 -7.81 -3.47 -9.05
CA LEU A 116 -6.62 -3.73 -9.87
C LEU A 116 -5.33 -3.34 -9.15
N HIS A 117 -5.32 -2.26 -8.36
CA HIS A 117 -4.15 -1.90 -7.56
C HIS A 117 -3.80 -2.99 -6.54
N GLY A 118 -4.80 -3.54 -5.84
CA GLY A 118 -4.61 -4.67 -4.92
C GLY A 118 -4.20 -5.96 -5.65
N ALA A 119 -4.84 -6.25 -6.78
CA ALA A 119 -4.53 -7.39 -7.63
C ALA A 119 -3.09 -7.34 -8.14
N PHE A 120 -2.63 -6.19 -8.61
CA PHE A 120 -1.26 -6.00 -9.08
C PHE A 120 -0.25 -6.23 -7.96
N ASP A 121 -0.50 -5.74 -6.76
CA ASP A 121 0.37 -5.95 -5.60
C ASP A 121 0.46 -7.44 -5.21
N TRP A 122 -0.66 -8.17 -5.26
CA TRP A 122 -0.69 -9.62 -5.04
C TRP A 122 0.05 -10.38 -6.15
N LEU A 123 -0.29 -10.13 -7.40
CA LEU A 123 0.22 -10.83 -8.58
C LEU A 123 1.72 -10.60 -8.75
N TYR A 124 2.20 -9.37 -8.53
CA TYR A 124 3.64 -9.09 -8.53
C TYR A 124 4.33 -9.92 -7.46
N ALA A 125 3.83 -9.93 -6.22
CA ALA A 125 4.38 -10.71 -5.13
C ALA A 125 4.32 -12.24 -5.39
N ALA A 126 3.40 -12.71 -6.22
CA ALA A 126 3.29 -14.09 -6.70
C ALA A 126 4.29 -14.43 -7.81
N GLY A 127 4.89 -13.44 -8.46
CA GLY A 127 5.82 -13.61 -9.57
C GLY A 127 5.16 -13.49 -10.94
N GLU A 128 3.91 -13.03 -11.00
CA GLU A 128 3.09 -12.90 -12.20
C GLU A 128 3.32 -11.55 -12.89
N ASN A 129 4.56 -11.08 -12.93
CA ASN A 129 4.90 -9.73 -13.39
C ASN A 129 4.56 -9.52 -14.87
N GLU A 130 4.76 -10.55 -15.70
CA GLU A 130 4.42 -10.52 -17.13
C GLU A 130 2.91 -10.43 -17.34
N TYR A 131 2.13 -11.05 -16.46
CA TYR A 131 0.67 -10.94 -16.49
C TYR A 131 0.20 -9.53 -16.16
N CYS A 132 0.77 -8.89 -15.12
CA CYS A 132 0.48 -7.48 -14.80
C CYS A 132 0.81 -6.54 -15.97
N GLU A 133 1.95 -6.76 -16.65
CA GLU A 133 2.32 -6.00 -17.86
C GLU A 133 1.35 -6.26 -19.02
N GLY A 134 0.89 -7.51 -19.18
CA GLY A 134 -0.14 -7.88 -20.14
C GLY A 134 -1.44 -7.10 -19.90
N LEU A 135 -1.89 -6.99 -18.65
CA LEU A 135 -3.07 -6.20 -18.28
C LEU A 135 -2.87 -4.70 -18.54
N LEU A 136 -1.72 -4.13 -18.14
CA LEU A 136 -1.40 -2.72 -18.44
C LEU A 136 -1.43 -2.43 -19.95
N SER A 137 -0.91 -3.35 -20.75
CA SER A 137 -0.86 -3.20 -22.20
C SER A 137 -2.23 -3.16 -22.86
N GLN A 138 -3.28 -3.61 -22.17
CA GLN A 138 -4.67 -3.61 -22.62
C GLN A 138 -5.40 -2.30 -22.25
N LEU A 139 -4.91 -1.55 -21.27
CA LEU A 139 -5.48 -0.26 -20.83
C LEU A 139 -5.00 0.91 -21.70
N ARG A 140 -5.12 0.77 -23.03
CA ARG A 140 -4.75 1.81 -24.01
C ARG A 140 -5.89 2.76 -24.35
N ASP A 141 -7.13 2.39 -24.01
CA ASP A 141 -8.30 3.22 -24.27
C ASP A 141 -8.19 4.56 -23.50
N PRO A 142 -8.50 5.70 -24.13
CA PRO A 142 -8.51 6.99 -23.45
C PRO A 142 -9.37 7.03 -22.18
N ARG A 143 -10.45 6.24 -22.10
CA ARG A 143 -11.32 6.12 -20.92
C ARG A 143 -10.61 5.45 -19.74
N ALA A 144 -9.72 4.51 -20.03
CA ALA A 144 -8.93 3.79 -19.03
C ALA A 144 -7.62 4.51 -18.66
N LYS A 145 -7.38 5.73 -19.16
CA LYS A 145 -6.11 6.45 -18.98
C LYS A 145 -5.77 6.69 -17.51
N TYR A 146 -6.77 7.04 -16.68
CA TYR A 146 -6.60 7.19 -15.25
C TYR A 146 -6.09 5.90 -14.59
N ALA A 147 -6.79 4.78 -14.85
CA ALA A 147 -6.42 3.47 -14.34
C ALA A 147 -5.01 3.05 -14.80
N SER A 148 -4.71 3.24 -16.09
CA SER A 148 -3.40 2.95 -16.67
C SER A 148 -2.27 3.69 -15.95
N HIS A 149 -2.43 4.99 -15.68
CA HIS A 149 -1.43 5.78 -14.96
C HIS A 149 -1.27 5.34 -13.49
N VAL A 150 -2.37 5.04 -12.79
CA VAL A 150 -2.34 4.53 -11.41
C VAL A 150 -1.60 3.19 -11.34
N LEU A 151 -1.94 2.25 -12.21
CA LEU A 151 -1.36 0.90 -12.21
C LEU A 151 0.10 0.91 -12.69
N THR A 152 0.45 1.81 -13.62
CA THR A 152 1.86 2.06 -13.99
C THR A 152 2.65 2.54 -12.78
N ALA A 153 2.10 3.47 -11.99
CA ALA A 153 2.75 3.93 -10.78
C ALA A 153 2.92 2.82 -9.73
N ALA A 154 1.92 1.94 -9.58
CA ALA A 154 2.00 0.79 -8.68
C ALA A 154 3.15 -0.16 -9.12
N MET A 155 3.23 -0.49 -10.41
CA MET A 155 4.31 -1.32 -10.97
C MET A 155 5.70 -0.70 -10.76
N GLU A 156 5.85 0.59 -11.07
CA GLU A 156 7.12 1.30 -10.89
C GLU A 156 7.51 1.40 -9.41
N THR A 157 6.54 1.55 -8.52
CA THR A 157 6.75 1.48 -7.06
C THR A 157 7.29 0.11 -6.66
N MET A 158 6.66 -0.98 -7.11
CA MET A 158 7.09 -2.35 -6.82
C MET A 158 8.49 -2.66 -7.36
N ARG A 159 8.86 -2.08 -8.50
CA ARG A 159 10.21 -2.13 -9.07
C ARG A 159 11.25 -1.31 -8.29
N GLY A 160 10.80 -0.44 -7.37
CA GLY A 160 11.66 0.49 -6.64
C GLY A 160 12.06 1.72 -7.45
N ARG A 161 11.39 1.98 -8.58
CA ARG A 161 11.60 3.15 -9.45
C ARG A 161 10.68 4.29 -9.00
N THR A 162 10.93 4.77 -7.78
CA THR A 162 10.04 5.71 -7.10
C THR A 162 9.81 7.02 -7.87
N ASP A 163 10.82 7.55 -8.55
CA ASP A 163 10.68 8.80 -9.31
C ASP A 163 9.75 8.62 -10.53
N ALA A 164 9.84 7.50 -11.25
CA ALA A 164 8.92 7.15 -12.35
C ALA A 164 7.47 6.92 -11.86
N ALA A 165 7.31 6.35 -10.66
CA ALA A 165 6.00 6.21 -10.04
C ALA A 165 5.39 7.57 -9.68
N ILE A 166 6.19 8.52 -9.17
CA ILE A 166 5.75 9.90 -8.88
C ILE A 166 5.27 10.61 -10.15
N GLU A 167 6.01 10.46 -11.26
CA GLU A 167 5.61 11.00 -12.56
C GLU A 167 4.29 10.40 -13.05
N SER A 168 4.14 9.08 -12.95
CA SER A 168 2.91 8.38 -13.34
C SER A 168 1.71 8.80 -12.49
N LEU A 169 1.88 9.03 -11.19
CA LEU A 169 0.83 9.56 -10.31
C LEU A 169 0.47 11.01 -10.64
N SER A 170 1.43 11.79 -11.12
CA SER A 170 1.19 13.16 -11.58
C SER A 170 0.37 13.15 -12.88
N ALA A 171 0.64 12.20 -13.78
CA ALA A 171 -0.18 11.97 -14.97
C ALA A 171 -1.59 11.47 -14.62
N ALA A 172 -1.73 10.58 -13.62
CA ALA A 172 -3.03 10.13 -13.12
C ALA A 172 -3.86 11.33 -12.58
N ALA A 173 -3.26 12.17 -11.73
CA ALA A 173 -3.91 13.36 -11.18
C ALA A 173 -4.34 14.36 -12.29
N ALA A 174 -3.56 14.48 -13.36
CA ALA A 174 -3.91 15.32 -14.50
C ALA A 174 -5.03 14.72 -15.38
N SER A 175 -5.20 13.39 -15.36
CA SER A 175 -6.23 12.70 -16.15
C SER A 175 -7.61 12.69 -15.49
N LYS A 176 -7.66 12.68 -14.15
CA LYS A 176 -8.88 12.74 -13.35
C LYS A 176 -8.63 13.61 -12.11
N THR A 177 -9.15 14.83 -12.13
CA THR A 177 -8.77 15.91 -11.19
C THR A 177 -9.55 15.92 -9.89
N ASP A 178 -10.68 15.21 -9.84
CA ASP A 178 -11.62 15.14 -8.73
C ASP A 178 -11.36 13.95 -7.79
N VAL A 179 -10.18 13.32 -7.90
CA VAL A 179 -9.83 12.14 -7.10
C VAL A 179 -8.60 12.42 -6.22
N ALA A 180 -8.76 12.21 -4.91
CA ALA A 180 -7.69 12.42 -3.92
C ALA A 180 -6.55 11.40 -4.04
N TYR A 181 -6.87 10.19 -4.50
CA TYR A 181 -5.99 9.03 -4.43
C TYR A 181 -4.60 9.25 -5.08
N PRO A 182 -4.46 9.73 -6.33
CA PRO A 182 -3.14 9.96 -6.94
C PRO A 182 -2.29 10.96 -6.16
N HIS A 183 -2.90 12.02 -5.65
CA HIS A 183 -2.21 13.04 -4.86
C HIS A 183 -1.69 12.46 -3.54
N GLN A 184 -2.50 11.64 -2.86
CA GLN A 184 -2.10 10.98 -1.62
C GLN A 184 -0.94 10.00 -1.86
N GLN A 185 -1.06 9.11 -2.86
CA GLN A 185 0.02 8.16 -3.16
C GLN A 185 1.31 8.88 -3.59
N ARG A 186 1.20 9.99 -4.34
CA ARG A 186 2.36 10.79 -4.75
C ARG A 186 3.06 11.37 -3.54
N ALA A 187 2.29 11.91 -2.57
CA ALA A 187 2.83 12.46 -1.35
C ALA A 187 3.63 11.42 -0.55
N HIS A 188 3.13 10.20 -0.43
CA HIS A 188 3.82 9.10 0.25
C HIS A 188 5.19 8.81 -0.36
N LEU A 189 5.24 8.69 -1.69
CA LEU A 189 6.49 8.44 -2.39
C LEU A 189 7.46 9.65 -2.29
N LEU A 190 6.95 10.87 -2.27
CA LEU A 190 7.76 12.08 -2.04
C LEU A 190 8.38 12.09 -0.63
N VAL A 191 7.66 11.64 0.40
CA VAL A 191 8.22 11.44 1.75
C VAL A 191 9.37 10.44 1.72
N VAL A 192 9.19 9.29 1.04
CA VAL A 192 10.25 8.28 0.87
C VAL A 192 11.49 8.88 0.19
N ARG A 193 11.29 9.79 -0.78
CA ARG A 193 12.37 10.51 -1.46
C ARG A 193 12.89 11.73 -0.69
N LYS A 194 12.41 11.96 0.54
CA LYS A 194 12.75 13.13 1.39
C LYS A 194 12.40 14.49 0.77
N ARG A 195 11.52 14.51 -0.24
CA ARG A 195 11.00 15.71 -0.92
C ARG A 195 9.79 16.28 -0.15
N ARG A 196 10.02 16.64 1.12
CA ARG A 196 8.94 16.91 2.08
C ARG A 196 8.03 18.09 1.72
N ALA A 197 8.61 19.18 1.23
CA ALA A 197 7.82 20.35 0.84
C ALA A 197 6.80 19.98 -0.24
N GLU A 198 7.24 19.23 -1.25
CA GLU A 198 6.38 18.74 -2.32
C GLU A 198 5.37 17.68 -1.82
N ALA A 199 5.76 16.84 -0.86
CA ALA A 199 4.84 15.89 -0.23
C ALA A 199 3.69 16.60 0.48
N ILE A 200 3.98 17.65 1.25
CA ILE A 200 2.95 18.44 1.96
C ILE A 200 1.99 19.08 0.96
N GLU A 201 2.49 19.67 -0.14
CA GLU A 201 1.63 20.23 -1.18
C GLU A 201 0.78 19.16 -1.90
N ALA A 202 1.34 17.96 -2.11
CA ALA A 202 0.58 16.83 -2.65
C ALA A 202 -0.52 16.36 -1.67
N TYR A 203 -0.26 16.30 -0.36
CA TYR A 203 -1.29 15.99 0.63
C TYR A 203 -2.39 17.05 0.70
N LYS A 204 -2.04 18.34 0.64
CA LYS A 204 -3.03 19.43 0.56
C LYS A 204 -3.91 19.30 -0.68
N ALA A 205 -3.32 18.96 -1.83
CA ALA A 205 -4.08 18.71 -3.05
C ALA A 205 -5.02 17.49 -2.90
N ALA A 206 -4.58 16.42 -2.23
CA ALA A 206 -5.44 15.29 -1.90
C ALA A 206 -6.62 15.70 -0.99
N LEU A 207 -6.34 16.49 0.07
CA LEU A 207 -7.36 17.01 0.98
C LEU A 207 -8.37 17.94 0.31
N ALA A 208 -7.99 18.62 -0.77
CA ALA A 208 -8.92 19.44 -1.54
C ALA A 208 -9.95 18.60 -2.31
N GLN A 209 -9.63 17.34 -2.63
CA GLN A 209 -10.54 16.41 -3.30
C GLN A 209 -11.26 15.45 -2.31
N ALA A 210 -10.74 15.30 -1.09
CA ALA A 210 -11.35 14.47 -0.06
C ALA A 210 -12.59 15.15 0.55
N THR A 211 -13.76 14.60 0.27
CA THR A 211 -15.07 15.19 0.64
C THR A 211 -15.67 14.59 1.90
N THR A 212 -15.25 13.39 2.28
CA THR A 212 -15.78 12.70 3.45
C THR A 212 -14.77 12.68 4.62
N PRO A 213 -15.23 12.65 5.88
CA PRO A 213 -14.35 12.45 7.03
C PRO A 213 -13.43 11.24 6.91
N GLN A 214 -13.94 10.15 6.33
CA GLN A 214 -13.24 8.88 6.14
C GLN A 214 -12.07 9.00 5.16
N GLU A 215 -12.19 9.84 4.13
CA GLU A 215 -11.11 10.13 3.19
C GLU A 215 -10.09 11.12 3.78
N ARG A 216 -10.57 12.15 4.50
CA ARG A 216 -9.72 13.24 5.01
C ARG A 216 -8.80 12.78 6.13
N LEU A 217 -9.32 12.00 7.08
CA LEU A 217 -8.60 11.63 8.30
C LEU A 217 -7.27 10.89 8.01
N PRO A 218 -7.21 9.84 7.16
CA PRO A 218 -5.96 9.17 6.83
C PRO A 218 -4.92 10.11 6.20
N ILE A 219 -5.36 11.04 5.35
CA ILE A 219 -4.47 12.00 4.68
C ILE A 219 -3.85 12.96 5.70
N LEU A 220 -4.65 13.49 6.64
CA LEU A 220 -4.17 14.36 7.71
C LEU A 220 -3.14 13.64 8.60
N LEU A 221 -3.45 12.40 9.02
CA LEU A 221 -2.55 11.61 9.88
C LEU A 221 -1.17 11.39 9.27
N GLN A 222 -1.08 11.35 7.94
CA GLN A 222 0.18 11.20 7.19
C GLN A 222 0.87 12.54 6.91
N MET A 223 0.11 13.62 6.67
CA MET A 223 0.65 14.94 6.38
C MET A 223 1.25 15.63 7.61
N VAL A 224 0.59 15.54 8.77
CA VAL A 224 0.97 16.33 9.95
C VAL A 224 2.38 16.01 10.48
N PRO A 225 2.85 14.75 10.53
CA PRO A 225 4.25 14.44 10.87
C PRO A 225 5.26 15.14 9.94
N GLU A 226 4.93 15.29 8.67
CA GLU A 226 5.78 15.98 7.69
C GLU A 226 5.79 17.49 7.90
N GLN A 227 4.63 18.10 8.19
CA GLN A 227 4.54 19.52 8.59
C GLN A 227 5.37 19.80 9.86
N MET A 228 5.26 18.92 10.86
CA MET A 228 6.03 19.02 12.10
C MET A 228 7.54 18.94 11.85
N THR A 229 7.97 18.05 10.94
CA THR A 229 9.36 17.91 10.53
C THR A 229 9.84 19.12 9.73
N ALA A 230 8.98 19.69 8.89
CA ALA A 230 9.22 20.91 8.13
C ALA A 230 9.13 22.20 8.97
N LYS A 231 8.84 22.10 10.28
CA LYS A 231 8.64 23.24 11.21
C LYS A 231 7.47 24.16 10.86
N GLN A 232 6.49 23.68 10.10
CA GLN A 232 5.22 24.34 9.80
C GLN A 232 4.26 24.15 10.98
N PHE A 233 4.61 24.71 12.15
CA PHE A 233 3.94 24.39 13.41
C PHE A 233 2.53 24.95 13.53
N ALA A 234 2.25 26.10 12.89
CA ALA A 234 0.93 26.71 12.91
C ALA A 234 -0.06 25.87 12.09
N GLU A 235 0.35 25.46 10.89
CA GLU A 235 -0.39 24.57 10.01
C GLU A 235 -0.58 23.19 10.64
N ALA A 236 0.47 22.62 11.23
CA ALA A 236 0.38 21.35 11.95
C ALA A 236 -0.60 21.42 13.12
N ALA A 237 -0.62 22.53 13.87
CA ALA A 237 -1.60 22.72 14.96
C ALA A 237 -3.03 22.74 14.44
N ALA A 238 -3.29 23.46 13.34
CA ALA A 238 -4.61 23.51 12.71
C ALA A 238 -5.05 22.14 12.19
N SER A 239 -4.14 21.40 11.54
CA SER A 239 -4.42 20.04 11.08
C SER A 239 -4.64 19.05 12.23
N TYR A 240 -3.97 19.21 13.38
CA TYR A 240 -4.29 18.43 14.58
C TYR A 240 -5.66 18.76 15.16
N ASP A 241 -6.05 20.03 15.18
CA ASP A 241 -7.41 20.44 15.58
C ASP A 241 -8.46 19.81 14.66
N GLU A 242 -8.20 19.74 13.35
CA GLU A 242 -9.06 19.05 12.38
C GLU A 242 -9.12 17.53 12.64
N ILE A 243 -7.99 16.86 12.89
CA ILE A 243 -7.95 15.42 13.24
C ILE A 243 -8.87 15.14 14.44
N VAL A 244 -8.76 15.93 15.50
CA VAL A 244 -9.59 15.78 16.71
C VAL A 244 -11.06 16.09 16.44
N SER A 245 -11.35 17.04 15.53
CA SER A 245 -12.73 17.32 15.12
C SER A 245 -13.35 16.17 14.33
N LEU A 246 -12.58 15.49 13.49
CA LEU A 246 -13.04 14.35 12.69
C LEU A 246 -13.14 13.07 13.52
N SER A 247 -12.30 12.92 14.54
CA SER A 247 -12.18 11.72 15.38
C SER A 247 -11.76 12.14 16.80
N PRO A 248 -12.72 12.52 17.66
CA PRO A 248 -12.45 13.03 19.01
C PRO A 248 -11.67 12.06 19.90
N GLU A 249 -11.82 10.75 19.68
CA GLU A 249 -11.09 9.70 20.39
C GLU A 249 -9.56 9.81 20.22
N LEU A 250 -9.08 10.35 19.09
CA LEU A 250 -7.66 10.56 18.85
C LEU A 250 -7.05 11.67 19.72
N ALA A 251 -7.86 12.53 20.34
CA ALA A 251 -7.38 13.49 21.33
C ALA A 251 -6.80 12.81 22.58
N HIS A 252 -7.21 11.57 22.85
CA HIS A 252 -6.73 10.77 23.98
C HIS A 252 -5.54 9.88 23.60
N ASP A 253 -5.20 9.75 22.30
CA ASP A 253 -3.98 9.07 21.90
C ASP A 253 -2.75 9.84 22.41
N LYS A 254 -1.91 9.16 23.17
CA LYS A 254 -0.77 9.76 23.85
C LYS A 254 0.24 10.37 22.87
N ALA A 255 0.45 9.75 21.72
CA ALA A 255 1.41 10.23 20.73
C ALA A 255 0.88 11.49 20.03
N ILE A 256 -0.39 11.47 19.62
CA ILE A 256 -1.07 12.59 18.96
C ILE A 256 -1.19 13.78 19.92
N ALA A 257 -1.72 13.58 21.13
CA ALA A 257 -1.88 14.65 22.13
C ALA A 257 -0.55 15.34 22.46
N LYS A 258 0.53 14.56 22.61
CA LYS A 258 1.88 15.08 22.85
C LYS A 258 2.39 15.89 21.65
N SER A 259 2.21 15.39 20.43
CA SER A 259 2.66 16.07 19.23
C SER A 259 1.86 17.36 18.95
N MET A 260 0.55 17.32 19.14
CA MET A 260 -0.36 18.47 19.07
C MET A 260 0.03 19.57 20.05
N LYS A 261 0.23 19.23 21.34
CA LYS A 261 0.69 20.21 22.34
C LYS A 261 2.02 20.84 21.95
N LYS A 262 2.94 20.04 21.39
CA LYS A 262 4.22 20.54 20.87
C LYS A 262 4.03 21.49 19.69
N ALA A 263 3.14 21.17 18.75
CA ALA A 263 2.80 22.02 17.61
C ALA A 263 2.28 23.37 18.09
N LYS A 264 1.23 23.38 18.95
CA LYS A 264 0.64 24.61 19.51
C LYS A 264 1.65 25.47 20.26
N LYS A 265 2.46 24.86 21.13
CA LYS A 265 3.54 25.58 21.85
C LYS A 265 4.55 26.22 20.90
N LYS A 266 4.95 25.52 19.84
CA LYS A 266 5.93 26.04 18.86
C LYS A 266 5.33 27.08 17.91
N ALA A 267 4.01 27.05 17.71
CA ALA A 267 3.26 28.04 16.96
C ALA A 267 2.91 29.30 17.78
N GLY A 268 3.11 29.29 19.10
CA GLY A 268 2.70 30.40 19.98
C GLY A 268 1.20 30.44 20.26
N LEU A 269 0.51 29.29 20.14
CA LEU A 269 -0.94 29.13 20.32
C LEU A 269 -1.30 28.46 21.67
N ALA A 270 -0.33 28.28 22.57
CA ALA A 270 -0.48 27.57 23.84
C ALA A 270 0.10 28.35 25.02
#